data_AF-N1ZSN4-F1
#
_entry.id   AF-N1ZSN4-F1
#
_cell.length_a   1.000
_cell.length_b   1.000
_cell.length_c   1.000
_cell.angle_alpha   90.00
_cell.angle_beta   90.00
_cell.angle_gamma   90.00
#
_symmetry.space_group_name_H-M   'P 1'
#
loop_
_entity.id
_entity.type
_entity.pdbx_description
1 polymer ?
#
loop_
_entity_poly.entity_id
_entity_poly.type
_entity_poly.pdbx_seq_one_letter_code
_entity_poly.pdbx_strand_id
1 'polypeptide(L)'
;MGKIIKDTIHANGIDIGIYTQDFENEFISLTDIARYKSDDPTAVIQNWMRNRDVIEFLGLWERLHNSDFKPIEFEGFRKQAGANAFTMSPKKWIEATDAIGIVSKAG
;
A
#
# COMPACT_ATOMS: atom_id res chain seq x y z
N MET A 1 -14.71 -13.48 -10.44
CA MET A 1 -13.48 -13.21 -9.67
C MET A 1 -12.55 -14.39 -9.88
N GLY A 2 -11.35 -14.14 -10.43
CA GLY A 2 -10.34 -15.18 -10.61
C GLY A 2 -9.87 -15.74 -9.26
N LYS A 3 -9.37 -16.98 -9.27
CA LYS A 3 -8.81 -17.61 -8.08
C LYS A 3 -7.49 -16.89 -7.75
N ILE A 4 -7.36 -16.35 -6.54
CA ILE A 4 -6.09 -15.76 -6.09
C ILE A 4 -5.07 -16.89 -5.97
N ILE A 5 -3.97 -16.79 -6.73
CA ILE A 5 -2.83 -17.68 -6.65
C ILE A 5 -1.80 -17.03 -5.74
N LYS A 6 -1.31 -17.81 -4.77
CA LYS A 6 -0.22 -17.41 -3.88
C LYS A 6 1.07 -18.02 -4.40
N ASP A 7 2.09 -17.20 -4.55
CA ASP A 7 3.46 -17.63 -4.79
C ASP A 7 4.39 -16.95 -3.76
N THR A 8 5.67 -17.31 -3.74
CA THR A 8 6.66 -16.76 -2.81
C THR A 8 7.96 -16.51 -3.52
N ILE A 9 8.53 -15.32 -3.33
CA ILE A 9 9.89 -15.00 -3.77
C ILE A 9 10.84 -14.97 -2.57
N HIS A 10 12.08 -15.37 -2.81
CA HIS A 10 13.15 -15.31 -1.82
C HIS A 10 14.07 -14.13 -2.15
N ALA A 11 14.08 -13.11 -1.28
CA ALA A 11 14.92 -11.93 -1.45
C ALA A 11 15.66 -11.64 -0.15
N ASN A 12 16.99 -11.46 -0.18
CA ASN A 12 17.79 -11.15 1.02
C ASN A 12 17.56 -12.09 2.23
N GLY A 13 17.24 -13.36 2.00
CA GLY A 13 16.97 -14.34 3.06
C GLY A 13 15.59 -14.22 3.73
N ILE A 14 14.67 -13.45 3.14
CA ILE A 14 13.25 -13.39 3.54
C ILE A 14 12.34 -13.92 2.42
N ASP A 15 11.24 -14.53 2.86
CA ASP A 15 10.15 -14.98 1.99
C ASP A 15 9.15 -13.83 1.85
N ILE A 16 8.87 -13.42 0.61
CA ILE A 16 7.90 -12.37 0.30
C ILE A 16 6.75 -13.00 -0.48
N GLY A 17 5.54 -12.93 0.07
CA GLY A 17 4.36 -13.45 -0.61
C GLY A 17 3.99 -12.61 -1.84
N ILE A 18 3.71 -13.30 -2.95
CA ILE A 18 3.10 -12.75 -4.14
C ILE A 18 1.64 -13.21 -4.22
N TYR A 19 0.74 -12.28 -4.53
CA TYR A 19 -0.67 -12.56 -4.74
C TYR A 19 -1.03 -12.13 -6.16
N THR A 20 -1.55 -13.05 -6.96
CA THR A 20 -1.99 -12.75 -8.32
C THR A 20 -3.40 -13.24 -8.57
N GLN A 21 -4.15 -12.54 -9.44
CA GLN A 21 -5.46 -12.97 -9.92
C GLN A 21 -5.41 -13.47 -11.37
N ASP A 22 -4.47 -12.96 -12.17
CA ASP A 22 -4.40 -13.13 -13.62
C ASP A 22 -2.94 -13.21 -14.16
N PHE A 23 -1.93 -13.30 -13.29
CA PHE A 23 -0.49 -13.22 -13.61
C PHE A 23 -0.02 -11.90 -14.28
N GLU A 24 -0.93 -10.95 -14.53
CA GLU A 24 -0.58 -9.61 -15.03
C GLU A 24 -0.57 -8.57 -13.90
N ASN A 25 -1.48 -8.71 -12.93
CA ASN A 25 -1.61 -7.83 -11.77
C ASN A 25 -1.12 -8.56 -10.52
N GLU A 26 0.20 -8.52 -10.31
CA GLU A 26 0.87 -9.13 -9.16
C GLU A 26 1.01 -8.15 -7.99
N PHE A 27 0.57 -8.56 -6.81
CA PHE A 27 0.75 -7.82 -5.57
C PHE A 27 1.86 -8.43 -4.73
N ILE A 28 2.72 -7.56 -4.21
CA ILE A 28 3.80 -7.93 -3.29
C ILE A 28 3.37 -7.62 -1.85
N SER A 29 3.60 -8.56 -0.94
CA SER A 29 3.29 -8.40 0.48
C SER A 29 4.14 -7.34 1.16
N LEU A 30 3.56 -6.16 1.42
CA LEU A 30 4.21 -5.09 2.20
C LEU A 30 4.53 -5.52 3.63
N THR A 31 3.68 -6.37 4.23
CA THR A 31 3.91 -6.89 5.60
C THR A 31 5.18 -7.73 5.66
N ASP A 32 5.43 -8.59 4.67
CA ASP A 32 6.62 -9.45 4.65
C ASP A 32 7.90 -8.61 4.45
N ILE A 33 7.84 -7.60 3.59
CA ILE A 33 8.94 -6.63 3.42
C ILE A 33 9.17 -5.86 4.74
N ALA A 34 8.11 -5.43 5.41
CA ALA A 34 8.21 -4.66 6.65
C ALA A 34 8.80 -5.48 7.81
N ARG A 35 8.50 -6.79 7.89
CA ARG A 35 9.08 -7.71 8.90
C ARG A 35 10.60 -7.81 8.82
N TYR A 36 11.18 -7.59 7.65
CA TYR A 36 12.64 -7.53 7.52
C TYR A 36 13.25 -6.29 8.16
N LYS A 37 12.51 -5.19 8.23
CA LYS A 37 12.98 -3.93 8.80
C LYS A 37 12.75 -3.82 10.29
N SER A 38 11.71 -4.45 10.83
CA SER A 38 11.30 -4.33 12.22
C SER A 38 10.46 -5.53 12.66
N ASP A 39 10.47 -5.83 13.96
CA ASP A 39 9.54 -6.76 14.62
C ASP A 39 8.10 -6.19 14.72
N ASP A 40 7.94 -4.87 14.60
CA ASP A 40 6.66 -4.19 14.37
C ASP A 40 6.49 -3.74 12.90
N PRO A 41 5.99 -4.62 12.01
CA PRO A 41 5.76 -4.28 10.60
C PRO A 41 4.63 -3.26 10.42
N THR A 42 3.71 -3.14 11.37
CA THR A 42 2.58 -2.19 11.27
C THR A 42 3.07 -0.77 11.40
N ALA A 43 3.92 -0.49 12.40
CA ALA A 43 4.53 0.82 12.58
C ALA A 43 5.41 1.21 11.38
N VAL A 44 6.15 0.26 10.80
CA VAL A 44 6.95 0.51 9.59
C VAL A 44 6.08 0.97 8.43
N ILE A 45 4.98 0.26 8.14
CA ILE A 45 4.07 0.62 7.05
C ILE A 45 3.40 1.98 7.33
N GLN A 46 2.97 2.26 8.57
CA GLN A 46 2.42 3.56 8.94
C GLN A 46 3.43 4.70 8.74
N ASN A 47 4.70 4.47 9.07
CA ASN A 47 5.77 5.45 8.87
C ASN A 47 6.03 5.71 7.38
N TRP A 48 6.01 4.68 6.53
CA TRP A 48 6.09 4.88 5.08
C TRP A 48 4.92 5.70 4.56
N MET A 49 3.69 5.37 5.00
CA MET A 49 2.48 6.10 4.61
C MET A 49 2.40 7.53 5.16
N ARG A 50 3.22 7.89 6.16
CA ARG A 50 3.37 9.28 6.61
C ARG A 50 4.18 10.13 5.62
N ASN A 51 5.08 9.50 4.86
CA ASN A 51 5.98 10.20 3.96
C ASN A 51 5.20 10.79 2.78
N ARG A 52 5.46 12.06 2.50
CA ARG A 52 4.85 12.78 1.38
C ARG A 52 5.16 12.15 0.04
N ASP A 53 6.39 11.68 -0.18
CA ASP A 53 6.79 11.07 -1.45
C ASP A 53 6.01 9.77 -1.70
N VAL A 54 5.76 8.99 -0.65
CA VAL A 54 4.94 7.77 -0.73
C VAL A 54 3.50 8.11 -1.06
N ILE A 55 2.90 9.10 -0.40
CA ILE A 55 1.53 9.55 -0.69
C ILE A 55 1.41 10.09 -2.11
N GLU A 56 2.38 10.89 -2.58
CA GLU A 56 2.38 11.42 -3.95
C GLU A 56 2.53 10.31 -4.99
N PHE A 57 3.40 9.33 -4.76
CA PHE A 57 3.56 8.18 -5.64
C PHE A 57 2.29 7.33 -5.74
N LEU A 58 1.69 7.00 -4.59
CA LEU A 58 0.43 6.26 -4.56
C LEU A 58 -0.68 7.03 -5.27
N GLY A 59 -0.84 8.32 -4.99
CA GLY A 59 -1.84 9.14 -5.64
C GLY A 59 -1.62 9.27 -7.15
N LEU A 60 -0.37 9.34 -7.62
CA LEU A 60 -0.07 9.35 -9.06
C LEU A 60 -0.49 8.03 -9.71
N TRP A 61 -0.13 6.90 -9.11
CA TRP A 61 -0.50 5.59 -9.62
C TRP A 61 -2.03 5.45 -9.71
N GLU A 62 -2.75 5.80 -8.65
CA GLU A 62 -4.22 5.73 -8.64
C GLU A 62 -4.83 6.63 -9.72
N ARG A 63 -4.34 7.86 -9.89
CA ARG A 63 -4.85 8.75 -10.96
C ARG A 63 -4.67 8.20 -12.37
N LEU A 64 -3.66 7.35 -12.58
CA LEU A 64 -3.38 6.76 -13.89
C LEU A 64 -4.19 5.48 -14.14
N HIS A 65 -4.50 4.73 -13.08
CA HIS A 65 -5.01 3.36 -13.19
C HIS A 65 -6.40 3.14 -12.57
N ASN A 66 -6.96 4.12 -11.86
CA ASN A 66 -8.21 4.01 -11.12
C ASN A 66 -9.17 5.16 -11.46
N SER A 67 -10.22 4.85 -12.23
CA SER A 67 -11.24 5.84 -12.63
C SER A 67 -12.11 6.31 -11.46
N ASP A 68 -12.23 5.51 -10.41
CA ASP A 68 -13.09 5.78 -9.24
C ASP A 68 -12.33 6.50 -8.11
N PHE A 69 -11.04 6.80 -8.34
CA PHE A 69 -10.19 7.48 -7.37
C PHE A 69 -10.75 8.85 -6.96
N LYS A 70 -10.67 9.19 -5.67
CA LYS A 70 -11.18 10.46 -5.11
C LYS A 70 -10.07 11.52 -5.00
N PRO A 71 -9.89 12.42 -6.00
CA PRO A 71 -8.77 13.37 -6.02
C PRO A 71 -8.84 14.44 -4.92
N ILE A 72 -10.05 14.78 -4.44
CA ILE A 72 -10.24 15.80 -3.40
C ILE A 72 -9.70 15.28 -2.04
N GLU A 73 -10.06 14.05 -1.67
CA GLU A 73 -9.58 13.40 -0.45
C GLU A 73 -8.06 13.20 -0.49
N PHE A 74 -7.55 12.74 -1.63
CA PHE A 74 -6.12 12.65 -1.89
C PHE A 74 -5.39 13.98 -1.68
N GLU A 75 -5.88 15.07 -2.25
CA GLU A 75 -5.27 16.39 -2.11
C GLU A 75 -5.24 16.83 -0.63
N GLY A 76 -6.27 16.48 0.14
CA GLY A 76 -6.31 16.67 1.58
C GLY A 76 -5.19 15.92 2.32
N PHE A 77 -4.95 14.66 1.96
CA PHE A 77 -3.84 13.87 2.52
C PHE A 77 -2.47 14.38 2.06
N ARG A 78 -2.31 14.70 0.78
CA ARG A 78 -1.05 15.22 0.21
C ARG A 78 -0.59 16.49 0.91
N LYS A 79 -1.52 17.39 1.27
CA LYS A 79 -1.21 18.62 2.01
C LYS A 79 -0.77 18.38 3.45
N GLN A 80 -1.27 17.32 4.08
CA GLN A 80 -0.94 16.96 5.47
C GLN A 80 0.29 16.05 5.57
N ALA A 81 0.60 15.31 4.51
CA ALA A 81 1.70 14.36 4.49
C ALA A 81 3.05 15.01 4.83
N GLY A 82 3.87 14.28 5.59
CA GLY A 82 5.13 14.78 6.14
C GLY A 82 5.00 15.57 7.47
N ALA A 83 3.81 16.05 7.84
CA ALA A 83 3.61 16.66 9.15
C ALA A 83 3.78 15.63 10.28
N ASN A 84 4.33 16.04 11.42
CA ASN A 84 4.57 15.12 12.55
C ASN A 84 3.28 14.49 13.12
N ALA A 85 2.17 15.23 13.06
CA ALA A 85 0.86 14.77 13.51
C ALA A 85 0.11 13.94 12.46
N PHE A 86 0.59 13.89 11.21
CA PHE A 86 -0.09 13.16 10.16
C PHE A 86 0.09 11.65 10.36
N THR A 87 -1.02 10.93 10.31
CA THR A 87 -1.03 9.46 10.36
C THR A 87 -1.92 8.92 9.25
N MET A 88 -1.39 7.89 8.59
CA MET A 88 -2.05 7.21 7.50
C MET A 88 -1.78 5.72 7.59
N SER A 89 -2.84 4.93 7.42
CA SER A 89 -2.77 3.48 7.32
C SER A 89 -3.26 3.06 5.93
N PRO A 90 -2.86 1.88 5.43
CA PRO A 90 -3.36 1.35 4.16
C PRO A 90 -4.89 1.32 4.11
N LYS A 91 -5.53 0.87 5.20
CA LYS A 91 -6.98 0.82 5.31
C LYS A 91 -7.63 2.20 5.18
N LYS A 92 -7.11 3.20 5.91
CA LYS A 92 -7.62 4.59 5.83
C LYS A 92 -7.45 5.18 4.43
N TRP A 93 -6.31 4.91 3.78
CA TRP A 93 -6.06 5.34 2.40
C TRP A 93 -7.08 4.74 1.43
N ILE A 94 -7.31 3.43 1.50
CA ILE A 94 -8.27 2.71 0.65
C ILE A 94 -9.68 3.26 0.84
N GLU A 95 -10.17 3.32 2.08
CA GLU A 95 -11.55 3.72 2.38
C GLU A 95 -11.85 5.18 2.02
N ALA A 96 -10.87 6.07 2.18
CA ALA A 96 -11.05 7.49 1.89
C ALA A 96 -10.88 7.83 0.41
N THR A 97 -10.02 7.12 -0.32
CA THR A 97 -9.67 7.47 -1.71
C THR A 97 -10.23 6.53 -2.78
N ASP A 98 -10.87 5.43 -2.38
CA ASP A 98 -11.26 4.31 -3.23
C ASP A 98 -10.07 3.69 -3.97
N ALA A 99 -8.90 3.70 -3.33
CA ALA A 99 -7.66 3.19 -3.91
C ALA A 99 -7.72 1.68 -4.18
N ILE A 100 -7.14 1.27 -5.33
CA ILE A 100 -7.07 -0.13 -5.77
C ILE A 100 -5.63 -0.67 -5.85
N GLY A 101 -4.63 0.21 -5.81
CA GLY A 101 -3.21 -0.14 -5.90
C GLY A 101 -2.63 -0.71 -4.60
N ILE A 102 -3.34 -0.56 -3.49
CA ILE A 102 -3.03 -1.23 -2.22
C ILE A 102 -4.26 -1.99 -1.74
N VAL A 103 -4.03 -3.21 -1.24
CA VAL A 103 -5.08 -4.02 -0.60
C VAL A 103 -4.67 -4.30 0.84
N SER A 104 -5.60 -4.07 1.77
CA SER A 104 -5.42 -4.42 3.18
C SER A 104 -6.28 -5.65 3.51
N LYS A 105 -5.64 -6.74 3.97
CA LYS A 105 -6.33 -7.95 4.44
C LYS A 105 -6.06 -8.15 5.92
N ALA A 106 -7.09 -8.58 6.66
CA ALA A 106 -6.86 -9.10 8.00
C ALA A 106 -6.01 -10.38 7.90
N GLY A 107 -5.04 -10.51 8.80
CA GLY A 107 -4.24 -11.73 8.98
C GLY A 107 -5.02 -12.82 9.66
#